data_AF-A0A3C0BEQ2-F1
#
_entry.id   AF-A0A3C0BEQ2-F1
#
_cell.length_a   1.000
_cell.length_b   1.000
_cell.length_c   1.000
_cell.angle_alpha   90.00
_cell.angle_beta   90.00
_cell.angle_gamma   90.00
#
_symmetry.space_group_name_H-M   'P 1'
#
loop_
_entity.id
_entity.type
_entity.pdbx_description
1 polymer ?
#
loop_
_entity_poly.entity_id
_entity_poly.type
_entity_poly.pdbx_seq_one_letter_code
_entity_poly.pdbx_strand_id
1 'polypeptide(L)'
;NNNFSDNEAAPIRFGAENMYMLDKNSVYQNNGIQAIEIASAGNTNAAFKNPGTVPYPGLRYHVYSSFELRTEVTFASGVTCLFDEGKRLWVTSEGAIIANAVTDPISFKGMVEAQGAWLGFEIASPSPLNSLDGVIIRHGGDNGGRGANIYLFGSSPGSQLTITNSVISDSETWGI
;
A
#
# COMPACT_ATOMS: atom_id res chain seq x y z
N ASN A 1 10.92 -21.69 2.42
CA ASN A 1 11.54 -21.48 3.74
C ASN A 1 12.96 -21.04 3.51
N ASN A 2 13.18 -19.73 3.58
CA ASN A 2 14.46 -19.07 3.35
C ASN A 2 14.79 -18.23 4.60
N ASN A 3 16.07 -17.96 4.83
CA ASN A 3 16.51 -17.05 5.91
C ASN A 3 17.23 -15.86 5.30
N PHE A 4 16.76 -14.65 5.61
CA PHE A 4 17.37 -13.38 5.20
C PHE A 4 17.77 -12.61 6.46
N SER A 5 19.07 -12.63 6.77
CA SER A 5 19.58 -11.94 7.96
C SER A 5 20.83 -11.12 7.70
N ASP A 6 21.04 -10.13 8.57
CA ASP A 6 22.27 -9.35 8.67
C ASP A 6 22.67 -8.63 7.36
N ASN A 7 21.66 -8.28 6.55
CA ASN A 7 21.85 -7.45 5.36
C ASN A 7 21.95 -5.97 5.76
N GLU A 8 22.85 -5.23 5.11
CA GLU A 8 23.02 -3.78 5.34
C GLU A 8 21.73 -2.98 5.03
N ALA A 9 20.97 -3.42 4.03
CA ALA A 9 19.73 -2.78 3.59
C ALA A 9 18.49 -3.62 3.98
N ALA A 10 17.49 -3.69 3.10
CA ALA A 10 16.33 -4.58 3.24
C ALA A 10 16.70 -6.05 2.94
N PRO A 11 16.01 -7.04 3.54
CA PRO A 11 16.22 -8.46 3.23
C PRO A 11 15.90 -8.82 1.77
N ILE A 12 14.92 -8.12 1.17
CA ILE A 12 14.47 -8.30 -0.21
C ILE A 12 14.13 -6.91 -0.76
N ARG A 13 14.56 -6.64 -2.01
CA ARG A 13 14.13 -5.49 -2.80
C ARG A 13 13.65 -5.96 -4.17
N PHE A 14 12.40 -5.66 -4.53
CA PHE A 14 11.83 -6.06 -5.83
C PHE A 14 10.66 -5.18 -6.30
N GLY A 15 10.18 -5.42 -7.52
CA GLY A 15 9.00 -4.73 -8.07
C GLY A 15 7.65 -5.30 -7.58
N ALA A 16 6.58 -4.54 -7.81
CA ALA A 16 5.22 -4.78 -7.34
C ALA A 16 4.72 -6.23 -7.51
N GLU A 17 4.76 -6.79 -8.72
CA GLU A 17 4.12 -8.09 -8.99
C GLU A 17 4.86 -9.27 -8.34
N ASN A 18 6.13 -9.10 -7.96
CA ASN A 18 6.86 -10.13 -7.22
C ASN A 18 6.33 -10.28 -5.78
N MET A 19 5.54 -9.32 -5.28
CA MET A 19 4.87 -9.41 -3.98
C MET A 19 3.94 -10.64 -3.92
N TYR A 20 3.34 -11.03 -5.04
CA TYR A 20 2.42 -12.17 -5.12
C TYR A 20 3.09 -13.53 -4.84
N MET A 21 4.43 -13.60 -4.91
CA MET A 21 5.18 -14.85 -4.86
C MET A 21 5.76 -15.19 -3.48
N LEU A 22 5.54 -14.33 -2.48
CA LEU A 22 6.16 -14.48 -1.17
C LEU A 22 5.46 -15.55 -0.32
N ASP A 23 6.27 -16.37 0.36
CA ASP A 23 5.80 -17.37 1.30
C ASP A 23 5.80 -16.87 2.76
N LYS A 24 4.90 -17.41 3.59
CA LYS A 24 4.80 -17.08 5.02
C LYS A 24 5.83 -17.76 5.93
N ASN A 25 6.65 -18.66 5.38
CA ASN A 25 7.56 -19.49 6.16
C ASN A 25 9.01 -18.99 6.10
N SER A 26 9.28 -17.93 5.35
CA SER A 26 10.61 -17.30 5.33
C SER A 26 10.85 -16.46 6.60
N VAL A 27 12.10 -16.41 7.03
CA VAL A 27 12.54 -15.72 8.24
C VAL A 27 13.37 -14.50 7.86
N TYR A 28 13.11 -13.36 8.50
CA TYR A 28 13.79 -12.09 8.26
C TYR A 28 14.30 -11.54 9.59
N GLN A 29 15.61 -11.32 9.76
CA GLN A 29 16.20 -10.89 11.04
C GLN A 29 17.37 -9.92 10.87
N ASN A 30 17.51 -8.93 11.75
CA ASN A 30 18.70 -8.05 11.81
C ASN A 30 19.10 -7.35 10.50
N ASN A 31 18.15 -7.01 9.64
CA ASN A 31 18.44 -6.25 8.41
C ASN A 31 18.36 -4.75 8.71
N GLY A 32 19.15 -3.94 8.02
CA GLY A 32 19.17 -2.48 8.23
C GLY A 32 17.80 -1.83 8.04
N ILE A 33 17.04 -2.26 7.03
CA ILE A 33 15.60 -2.00 6.93
C ILE A 33 14.87 -3.31 7.18
N GLN A 34 14.19 -3.40 8.32
CA GLN A 34 13.45 -4.61 8.71
C GLN A 34 12.05 -4.65 8.06
N ALA A 35 11.99 -4.52 6.73
CA ALA A 35 10.81 -4.58 5.89
C ALA A 35 11.19 -5.03 4.46
N ILE A 36 10.26 -5.65 3.72
CA ILE A 36 10.46 -6.01 2.30
C ILE A 36 10.27 -4.77 1.45
N GLU A 37 11.30 -4.37 0.72
CA GLU A 37 11.30 -3.11 -0.01
C GLU A 37 10.72 -3.28 -1.42
N ILE A 38 9.72 -2.46 -1.74
CA ILE A 38 9.05 -2.44 -3.04
C ILE A 38 9.55 -1.24 -3.83
N ALA A 39 10.28 -1.52 -4.89
CA ALA A 39 10.92 -0.50 -5.71
C ALA A 39 10.77 -0.77 -7.20
N SER A 40 10.64 0.30 -7.98
CA SER A 40 10.71 0.26 -9.44
C SER A 40 11.99 0.93 -9.93
N ALA A 41 12.47 0.52 -11.11
CA ALA A 41 13.62 1.14 -11.74
C ALA A 41 13.28 2.55 -12.26
N GLY A 42 14.29 3.42 -12.32
CA GLY A 42 14.19 4.74 -12.97
C GLY A 42 13.27 5.74 -12.26
N ASN A 43 13.09 5.64 -10.94
CA ASN A 43 12.22 6.54 -10.15
C ASN A 43 10.77 6.56 -10.67
N THR A 44 10.28 5.39 -11.10
CA THR A 44 8.89 5.19 -11.56
C THR A 44 8.03 4.56 -10.45
N ASN A 45 6.73 4.47 -10.69
CA ASN A 45 5.83 3.74 -9.81
C ASN A 45 6.07 2.23 -9.90
N ALA A 46 5.86 1.52 -8.80
CA ALA A 46 5.74 0.07 -8.78
C ALA A 46 4.33 -0.30 -9.30
N ALA A 47 4.24 -0.52 -10.61
CA ALA A 47 2.98 -0.77 -11.29
C ALA A 47 2.55 -2.25 -11.22
N PHE A 48 1.31 -2.49 -10.78
CA PHE A 48 0.63 -3.78 -10.84
C PHE A 48 -0.16 -3.86 -12.14
N LYS A 49 0.30 -4.70 -13.07
CA LYS A 49 -0.26 -4.84 -14.43
C LYS A 49 -1.06 -6.13 -14.61
N ASN A 50 -0.88 -7.08 -13.71
CA ASN A 50 -1.59 -8.34 -13.63
C ASN A 50 -2.31 -8.46 -12.28
N PRO A 51 -3.53 -9.01 -12.28
CA PRO A 51 -4.27 -9.19 -11.04
C PRO A 51 -3.57 -10.19 -10.13
N GLY A 52 -3.73 -10.00 -8.83
CA GLY A 52 -3.13 -10.88 -7.84
C GLY A 52 -3.41 -10.46 -6.41
N THR A 53 -2.97 -11.33 -5.50
CA THR A 53 -3.11 -11.13 -4.05
C THR A 53 -1.74 -10.89 -3.45
N VAL A 54 -1.57 -9.74 -2.80
CA VAL A 54 -0.44 -9.44 -1.93
C VAL A 54 -0.64 -10.18 -0.61
N PRO A 55 0.18 -11.19 -0.28
CA PRO A 55 0.07 -11.93 0.97
C PRO A 55 0.70 -11.15 2.13
N TYR A 56 0.44 -11.55 3.38
CA TYR A 56 1.28 -11.16 4.51
C TYR A 56 2.43 -12.18 4.66
N PRO A 57 3.70 -11.80 4.42
CA PRO A 57 4.82 -12.74 4.42
C PRO A 57 5.45 -12.93 5.81
N GLY A 58 4.84 -12.40 6.88
CA GLY A 58 5.44 -12.33 8.21
C GLY A 58 6.33 -11.11 8.43
N LEU A 59 6.38 -10.18 7.47
CA LEU A 59 7.10 -8.91 7.55
C LEU A 59 6.32 -7.80 6.82
N ARG A 60 6.55 -6.54 7.21
CA ARG A 60 5.93 -5.36 6.59
C ARG A 60 6.54 -5.10 5.21
N TYR A 61 5.78 -4.44 4.34
CA TYR A 61 6.26 -3.91 3.07
C TYR A 61 6.69 -2.46 3.24
N HIS A 62 7.87 -2.11 2.76
CA HIS A 62 8.37 -0.75 2.63
C HIS A 62 8.14 -0.27 1.20
N VAL A 63 7.25 0.69 1.03
CA VAL A 63 6.85 1.24 -0.26
C VAL A 63 7.81 2.37 -0.63
N TYR A 64 8.95 1.98 -1.21
CA TYR A 64 9.99 2.88 -1.69
C TYR A 64 9.62 3.56 -3.03
N SER A 65 8.78 2.89 -3.83
CA SER A 65 8.19 3.44 -5.05
C SER A 65 6.67 3.39 -4.94
N SER A 66 5.98 4.49 -5.29
CA SER A 66 4.52 4.59 -5.23
C SER A 66 3.86 3.38 -5.90
N PHE A 67 2.81 2.85 -5.29
CA PHE A 67 2.02 1.80 -5.90
C PHE A 67 1.11 2.38 -6.97
N GLU A 68 1.05 1.71 -8.11
CA GLU A 68 0.14 2.05 -9.20
C GLU A 68 -0.64 0.81 -9.63
N LEU A 69 -1.89 0.74 -9.20
CA LEU A 69 -2.78 -0.39 -9.47
C LEU A 69 -3.48 -0.14 -10.80
N ARG A 70 -3.07 -0.88 -11.85
CA ARG A 70 -3.67 -0.86 -13.20
C ARG A 70 -4.60 -2.03 -13.48
N THR A 71 -4.88 -2.79 -12.43
CA THR A 71 -5.66 -4.02 -12.42
C THR A 71 -6.27 -4.19 -11.03
N GLU A 72 -7.11 -5.20 -10.87
CA GLU A 72 -7.58 -5.64 -9.57
C GLU A 72 -6.42 -6.20 -8.72
N VAL A 73 -6.17 -5.59 -7.55
CA VAL A 73 -5.16 -6.06 -6.60
C VAL A 73 -5.81 -6.25 -5.23
N THR A 74 -5.66 -7.45 -4.70
CA THR A 74 -6.13 -7.82 -3.37
C THR A 74 -4.99 -7.75 -2.35
N PHE A 75 -5.23 -7.16 -1.18
CA PHE A 75 -4.33 -7.22 -0.04
C PHE A 75 -4.89 -8.16 1.01
N ALA A 76 -4.12 -9.19 1.40
CA ALA A 76 -4.54 -10.16 2.40
C ALA A 76 -4.51 -9.59 3.82
N SER A 77 -5.24 -10.22 4.75
CA SER A 77 -5.23 -9.86 6.18
C SER A 77 -3.80 -9.83 6.76
N GLY A 78 -3.56 -8.89 7.68
CA GLY A 78 -2.25 -8.67 8.31
C GLY A 78 -1.22 -7.94 7.45
N VAL A 79 -1.50 -7.67 6.17
CA VAL A 79 -0.58 -6.88 5.33
C VAL A 79 -0.41 -5.48 5.93
N THR A 80 0.85 -5.04 6.02
CA THR A 80 1.21 -3.68 6.41
C THR A 80 2.14 -3.07 5.38
N CYS A 81 1.76 -1.92 4.84
CA CYS A 81 2.53 -1.12 3.89
C CYS A 81 2.97 0.19 4.56
N LEU A 82 4.28 0.47 4.51
CA LEU A 82 4.94 1.66 5.04
C LEU A 82 5.40 2.53 3.89
N PHE A 83 4.79 3.69 3.68
CA PHE A 83 5.07 4.58 2.55
C PHE A 83 6.15 5.59 2.92
N ASP A 84 7.17 5.71 2.07
CA ASP A 84 8.12 6.82 2.18
C ASP A 84 7.46 8.16 1.86
N GLU A 85 8.14 9.23 2.25
CA GLU A 85 7.79 10.59 1.86
C GLU A 85 7.64 10.71 0.34
N GLY A 86 6.61 11.45 -0.07
CA GLY A 86 6.28 11.66 -1.49
C GLY A 86 5.80 10.39 -2.21
N LYS A 87 5.49 9.30 -1.50
CA LYS A 87 4.89 8.09 -2.10
C LYS A 87 3.38 8.04 -1.87
N ARG A 88 2.70 7.34 -2.78
CA ARG A 88 1.24 7.14 -2.76
C ARG A 88 0.86 5.71 -3.10
N LEU A 89 -0.41 5.39 -2.86
CA LEU A 89 -1.09 4.30 -3.55
C LEU A 89 -2.07 4.92 -4.54
N TRP A 90 -1.87 4.67 -5.82
CA TRP A 90 -2.75 5.15 -6.87
C TRP A 90 -3.52 4.00 -7.52
N VAL A 91 -4.85 4.05 -7.43
CA VAL A 91 -5.76 3.16 -8.17
C VAL A 91 -6.18 3.90 -9.44
N THR A 92 -5.67 3.45 -10.58
CA THR A 92 -5.98 4.04 -11.90
C THR A 92 -7.42 3.76 -12.32
N SER A 93 -7.89 4.35 -13.42
CA SER A 93 -9.22 4.09 -13.98
C SER A 93 -9.47 2.62 -14.34
N GLU A 94 -8.41 1.86 -14.62
CA GLU A 94 -8.48 0.45 -14.98
C GLU A 94 -8.31 -0.49 -13.76
N GLY A 95 -7.87 0.04 -12.63
CA GLY A 95 -7.54 -0.76 -11.44
C GLY A 95 -8.69 -0.96 -10.48
N ALA A 96 -8.49 -1.84 -9.49
CA ALA A 96 -9.32 -1.90 -8.30
C ALA A 96 -8.47 -2.28 -7.07
N ILE A 97 -8.81 -1.73 -5.91
CA ILE A 97 -8.22 -2.13 -4.63
C ILE A 97 -9.22 -2.94 -3.81
N ILE A 98 -8.81 -4.12 -3.37
CA ILE A 98 -9.61 -4.96 -2.48
C ILE A 98 -8.76 -5.23 -1.23
N ALA A 99 -9.14 -4.66 -0.10
CA ALA A 99 -8.47 -4.87 1.17
C ALA A 99 -9.52 -5.12 2.25
N ASN A 100 -9.97 -6.37 2.33
CA ASN A 100 -11.00 -6.80 3.28
C ASN A 100 -10.36 -7.76 4.29
N ALA A 101 -10.11 -7.26 5.49
CA ALA A 101 -9.49 -8.02 6.57
C ALA A 101 -10.49 -9.00 7.19
N VAL A 102 -10.09 -10.27 7.29
CA VAL A 102 -10.88 -11.35 7.90
C VAL A 102 -10.34 -11.70 9.29
N THR A 103 -9.05 -11.46 9.54
CA THR A 103 -8.38 -11.73 10.82
C THR A 103 -7.70 -10.49 11.37
N ASP A 104 -6.45 -10.25 10.99
CA ASP A 104 -5.66 -9.12 11.42
C ASP A 104 -5.91 -7.92 10.48
N PRO A 105 -6.00 -6.69 11.01
CA PRO A 105 -6.20 -5.50 10.20
C PRO A 105 -5.15 -5.35 9.11
N ILE A 106 -5.56 -4.80 7.97
CA ILE A 106 -4.66 -4.39 6.89
C ILE A 106 -4.26 -2.94 7.14
N SER A 107 -2.98 -2.60 7.10
CA SER A 107 -2.50 -1.25 7.42
C SER A 107 -1.74 -0.61 6.28
N PHE A 108 -2.07 0.65 5.98
CA PHE A 108 -1.35 1.53 5.07
C PHE A 108 -0.97 2.80 5.83
N LYS A 109 0.32 3.05 6.03
CA LYS A 109 0.76 4.22 6.81
C LYS A 109 2.10 4.77 6.35
N GLY A 110 2.42 5.99 6.74
CA GLY A 110 3.75 6.56 6.55
C GLY A 110 4.83 5.74 7.26
N MET A 111 6.02 5.67 6.66
CA MET A 111 7.22 5.09 7.26
C MET A 111 7.62 5.86 8.52
N VAL A 112 7.42 7.18 8.50
CA VAL A 112 7.45 8.06 9.67
C VAL A 112 6.03 8.22 10.22
N GLU A 113 5.87 8.13 11.54
CA GLU A 113 4.57 8.28 12.21
C GLU A 113 4.23 9.75 12.48
N ALA A 114 4.02 10.52 11.41
CA ALA A 114 3.65 11.93 11.44
C ALA A 114 2.55 12.23 10.42
N GLN A 115 1.70 13.21 10.70
CA GLN A 115 0.71 13.69 9.72
C GLN A 115 1.40 14.15 8.43
N GLY A 116 0.87 13.78 7.26
CA GLY A 116 1.46 14.13 5.97
C GLY A 116 2.78 13.41 5.63
N ALA A 117 3.16 12.33 6.33
CA ALA A 117 4.37 11.58 6.05
C ALA A 117 4.39 10.89 4.67
N TRP A 118 3.25 10.81 3.98
CA TRP A 118 3.13 10.32 2.61
C TRP A 118 1.89 10.94 1.93
N LEU A 119 1.77 10.79 0.61
CA LEU A 119 0.75 11.49 -0.17
C LEU A 119 -0.67 10.96 0.04
N GLY A 120 -0.84 9.73 0.57
CA GLY A 120 -2.13 9.07 0.75
C GLY A 120 -2.56 8.19 -0.44
N PHE A 121 -3.84 7.80 -0.43
CA PHE A 121 -4.49 7.09 -1.52
C PHE A 121 -5.04 8.08 -2.55
N GLU A 122 -4.84 7.76 -3.82
CA GLU A 122 -5.48 8.42 -4.94
C GLU A 122 -6.32 7.37 -5.69
N ILE A 123 -7.63 7.53 -5.73
CA ILE A 123 -8.53 6.55 -6.36
C ILE A 123 -9.27 7.23 -7.51
N ALA A 124 -8.84 6.90 -8.73
CA ALA A 124 -9.50 7.28 -9.98
C ALA A 124 -10.54 6.25 -10.42
N SER A 125 -10.41 5.02 -9.94
CA SER A 125 -11.18 3.87 -10.40
C SER A 125 -12.67 4.02 -10.13
N PRO A 126 -13.54 3.88 -11.15
CA PRO A 126 -14.98 3.79 -10.97
C PRO A 126 -15.45 2.38 -10.59
N SER A 127 -14.53 1.42 -10.39
CA SER A 127 -14.87 0.03 -10.15
C SER A 127 -15.68 -0.13 -8.86
N PRO A 128 -16.82 -0.84 -8.88
CA PRO A 128 -17.55 -1.15 -7.66
C PRO A 128 -16.80 -2.16 -6.76
N LEU A 129 -15.70 -2.74 -7.25
CA LEU A 129 -14.86 -3.68 -6.49
C LEU A 129 -13.94 -2.97 -5.48
N ASN A 130 -13.76 -1.65 -5.60
CA ASN A 130 -12.97 -0.88 -4.64
C ASN A 130 -13.56 -1.01 -3.24
N SER A 131 -12.90 -1.77 -2.38
CA SER A 131 -13.42 -2.16 -1.07
C SER A 131 -12.31 -2.15 -0.01
N LEU A 132 -12.60 -1.49 1.11
CA LEU A 132 -11.76 -1.42 2.29
C LEU A 132 -12.60 -1.83 3.51
N ASP A 133 -12.33 -3.00 4.08
CA ASP A 133 -12.99 -3.49 5.28
C ASP A 133 -11.96 -3.91 6.32
N GLY A 134 -12.06 -3.40 7.55
CA GLY A 134 -11.06 -3.69 8.59
C GLY A 134 -9.67 -3.11 8.30
N VAL A 135 -9.60 -1.97 7.60
CA VAL A 135 -8.35 -1.31 7.19
C VAL A 135 -7.97 -0.17 8.13
N ILE A 136 -6.68 0.05 8.32
CA ILE A 136 -6.11 1.19 9.03
C ILE A 136 -5.30 2.03 8.04
N ILE A 137 -5.72 3.28 7.79
CA ILE A 137 -4.96 4.25 6.99
C ILE A 137 -4.56 5.44 7.86
N ARG A 138 -3.26 5.71 7.93
CA ARG A 138 -2.69 6.76 8.81
C ARG A 138 -1.56 7.55 8.18
N HIS A 139 -1.28 8.72 8.76
CA HIS A 139 -0.07 9.51 8.51
C HIS A 139 0.03 10.05 7.07
N GLY A 140 -1.05 9.99 6.29
CA GLY A 140 -1.06 10.39 4.90
C GLY A 140 -1.59 11.81 4.70
N GLY A 141 -1.86 12.13 3.44
CA GLY A 141 -2.45 13.40 3.06
C GLY A 141 -1.47 14.57 3.07
N ASP A 142 -0.21 14.32 2.71
CA ASP A 142 0.75 15.39 2.43
C ASP A 142 0.16 16.48 1.53
N ASN A 143 0.41 17.74 1.87
CA ASN A 143 -0.07 18.93 1.16
C ASN A 143 0.58 19.10 -0.24
N GLY A 144 1.74 18.49 -0.50
CA GLY A 144 2.30 18.35 -1.85
C GLY A 144 1.54 17.34 -2.72
N GLY A 145 0.65 16.55 -2.14
CA GLY A 145 -0.27 15.64 -2.81
C GLY A 145 -1.71 16.15 -2.85
N ARG A 146 -2.61 15.42 -2.19
CA ARG A 146 -4.06 15.70 -2.17
C ARG A 146 -4.57 16.22 -0.83
N GLY A 147 -3.72 16.34 0.19
CA GLY A 147 -4.13 16.79 1.52
C GLY A 147 -4.90 15.73 2.35
N ALA A 148 -5.15 14.53 1.81
CA ALA A 148 -6.02 13.53 2.43
C ALA A 148 -5.41 12.14 2.50
N ASN A 149 -5.77 11.35 3.54
CA ASN A 149 -5.43 9.93 3.60
C ASN A 149 -5.99 9.16 2.39
N ILE A 150 -7.20 9.52 1.95
CA ILE A 150 -7.83 9.00 0.74
C ILE A 150 -8.36 10.17 -0.08
N TYR A 151 -8.16 10.16 -1.39
CA TYR A 151 -8.73 11.15 -2.30
C TYR A 151 -9.41 10.44 -3.47
N LEU A 152 -10.71 10.69 -3.61
CA LEU A 152 -11.55 10.17 -4.68
C LEU A 152 -11.67 11.22 -5.80
N PHE A 153 -11.34 10.83 -7.04
CA PHE A 153 -11.41 11.74 -8.18
C PHE A 153 -11.76 11.03 -9.48
N GLY A 154 -12.33 11.77 -10.44
CA GLY A 154 -12.78 11.20 -11.72
C GLY A 154 -14.09 11.84 -12.16
N SER A 155 -14.33 11.90 -13.48
CA SER A 155 -15.43 12.70 -14.04
C SER A 155 -16.61 11.86 -14.55
N SER A 156 -16.40 10.70 -15.17
CA SER A 156 -17.50 9.79 -15.57
C SER A 156 -17.00 8.41 -16.05
N PRO A 157 -17.48 7.29 -15.48
CA PRO A 157 -18.16 7.21 -14.20
C PRO A 157 -17.21 7.72 -13.09
N GLY A 158 -17.73 8.45 -12.10
CA GLY A 158 -16.90 8.95 -10.98
C GLY A 158 -16.26 7.80 -10.19
N SER A 159 -15.19 8.08 -9.45
CA SER A 159 -14.54 7.07 -8.60
C SER A 159 -15.51 6.49 -7.57
N GLN A 160 -15.38 5.21 -7.28
CA GLN A 160 -16.19 4.50 -6.28
C GLN A 160 -15.30 3.86 -5.21
N LEU A 161 -15.78 3.84 -3.96
CA LEU A 161 -15.12 3.17 -2.84
C LEU A 161 -16.15 2.79 -1.79
N THR A 162 -16.18 1.51 -1.42
CA THR A 162 -16.89 1.04 -0.22
C THR A 162 -15.90 0.95 0.94
N ILE A 163 -16.23 1.56 2.08
CA ILE A 163 -15.42 1.49 3.30
C ILE A 163 -16.26 1.11 4.51
N THR A 164 -15.81 0.08 5.25
CA THR A 164 -16.46 -0.42 6.47
C THR A 164 -15.42 -0.78 7.51
N ASN A 165 -15.81 -0.76 8.80
CA ASN A 165 -14.99 -1.22 9.93
C ASN A 165 -13.52 -0.74 9.95
N SER A 166 -13.26 0.45 9.43
CA SER A 166 -11.92 0.95 9.15
C SER A 166 -11.58 2.17 10.00
N VAL A 167 -10.28 2.41 10.22
CA VAL A 167 -9.77 3.58 10.92
C VAL A 167 -8.98 4.45 9.97
N ILE A 168 -9.47 5.67 9.75
CA ILE A 168 -8.80 6.70 8.96
C ILE A 168 -8.43 7.84 9.92
N SER A 169 -7.16 7.99 10.26
CA SER A 169 -6.70 8.98 11.25
C SER A 169 -5.35 9.59 10.89
N ASP A 170 -4.96 10.65 11.60
CA ASP A 170 -3.62 11.24 11.50
C ASP A 170 -3.24 11.67 10.07
N SER A 171 -4.20 12.18 9.31
CA SER A 171 -3.92 12.87 8.05
C SER A 171 -3.44 14.29 8.31
N GLU A 172 -2.77 14.91 7.33
CA GLU A 172 -2.41 16.33 7.42
C GLU A 172 -3.65 17.23 7.37
N THR A 173 -4.59 16.96 6.44
CA THR A 173 -5.80 17.79 6.31
C THR A 173 -7.10 16.98 6.43
N TRP A 174 -7.36 16.01 5.55
CA TRP A 174 -8.64 15.28 5.51
C TRP A 174 -8.48 13.76 5.60
N GLY A 175 -9.51 13.08 6.11
CA GLY A 175 -9.54 11.61 6.12
C GLY A 175 -9.82 11.03 4.73
N ILE A 176 -10.87 11.54 4.07
CA ILE A 176 -11.34 11.17 2.72
C ILE A 176 -11.84 12.43 2.03
#